data_AF-A0A9W9ELB4-F1
#
_entry.id   AF-A0A9W9ELB4-F1
#
_cell.length_a   1.000
_cell.length_b   1.000
_cell.length_c   1.000
_cell.angle_alpha   90.00
_cell.angle_beta   90.00
_cell.angle_gamma   90.00
#
_symmetry.space_group_name_H-M   'P 1'
#
loop_
_entity.id
_entity.type
_entity.pdbx_description
1 polymer ?
#
loop_
_entity_poly.entity_id
_entity_poly.type
_entity_poly.pdbx_seq_one_letter_code
_entity_poly.pdbx_strand_id
1 'polypeptide(L)'
;MVLILNLRLRKAMEPVISRSSTASSIVSNYAELPTIHMLAWGKGSLAHWALFVPNRPGSPIGRIIHIGVNANSSGFASTTVPEYQRHGFRVTGSAASRCFDIPDARATLAQVEEAARFVSDGYTYNIATANCQNFAMDVLIRLNHLYPSTVTAAAIQQVRLRGTVSTFLARYTRRTPIAYPQSRSRPPPRGFILD
;
A
#
# COMPACT_ATOMS: atom_id res chain seq x y z
N MET A 1 -42.91 75.53 30.06
CA MET A 1 -42.53 75.94 28.69
C MET A 1 -41.81 74.75 28.05
N VAL A 2 -42.41 74.16 27.00
CA VAL A 2 -41.91 73.05 26.11
C VAL A 2 -41.73 71.67 26.80
N LEU A 3 -42.68 70.70 26.82
CA LEU A 3 -43.17 69.76 25.76
C LEU A 3 -42.03 69.08 24.96
N ILE A 4 -41.82 67.75 25.05
CA ILE A 4 -42.34 66.77 24.07
C ILE A 4 -42.29 65.33 24.63
N LEU A 5 -43.31 64.59 24.20
CA LEU A 5 -43.75 63.24 24.52
C LEU A 5 -43.05 62.16 23.67
N ASN A 6 -42.79 61.01 24.29
CA ASN A 6 -43.07 59.63 23.84
C ASN A 6 -42.45 58.98 22.58
N LEU A 7 -42.30 57.65 22.79
CA LEU A 7 -42.49 56.50 21.88
C LEU A 7 -41.27 55.76 21.31
N ARG A 8 -41.13 54.54 21.85
CA ARG A 8 -40.39 53.36 21.41
C ARG A 8 -40.59 53.04 19.92
N LEU A 9 -39.53 52.58 19.26
CA LEU A 9 -39.62 51.62 18.17
C LEU A 9 -38.40 50.68 18.14
N ARG A 10 -38.68 49.40 17.94
CA ARG A 10 -37.80 48.23 18.07
C ARG A 10 -36.89 48.06 16.85
N LYS A 11 -35.69 47.49 17.05
CA LYS A 11 -34.92 46.71 16.07
C LYS A 11 -34.26 45.57 16.87
N ALA A 12 -34.80 44.37 16.80
CA ALA A 12 -34.62 43.32 15.79
C ALA A 12 -33.53 42.33 16.25
N MET A 13 -33.96 41.06 16.39
CA MET A 13 -33.24 39.89 16.90
C MET A 13 -32.04 39.54 16.01
N GLU A 14 -30.89 39.26 16.63
CA GLU A 14 -29.80 38.53 15.99
C GLU A 14 -29.99 37.02 16.18
N PRO A 15 -29.83 36.19 15.14
CA PRO A 15 -29.93 34.75 15.27
C PRO A 15 -28.59 34.15 15.71
N VAL A 16 -28.49 33.71 16.97
CA VAL A 16 -27.43 32.78 17.39
C VAL A 16 -27.88 31.36 17.06
N ILE A 17 -27.61 30.92 15.84
CA ILE A 17 -27.59 29.51 15.47
C ILE A 17 -26.16 29.19 15.04
N SER A 18 -25.44 28.38 15.80
CA SER A 18 -25.23 27.00 15.37
C SER A 18 -24.35 26.24 16.35
N ARG A 19 -24.77 24.99 16.55
CA ARG A 19 -24.10 23.93 17.28
C ARG A 19 -22.68 23.74 16.74
N SER A 20 -21.67 23.83 17.60
CA SER A 20 -20.42 23.13 17.33
C SER A 20 -20.51 21.77 18.02
N SER A 21 -21.05 20.83 17.27
CA SER A 21 -20.90 19.40 17.54
C SER A 21 -19.40 19.11 17.61
N THR A 22 -18.95 18.51 18.71
CA THR A 22 -17.64 17.85 18.81
C THR A 22 -17.59 16.76 17.75
N ALA A 23 -17.20 17.11 16.52
CA ALA A 23 -16.95 16.17 15.46
C ALA A 23 -15.71 15.37 15.87
N SER A 24 -15.94 14.11 16.20
CA SER A 24 -14.94 13.11 16.53
C SER A 24 -13.73 13.22 15.58
N SER A 25 -12.55 13.43 16.15
CA SER A 25 -11.24 13.48 15.49
C SER A 25 -10.78 12.11 15.00
N ILE A 26 -11.62 11.42 14.21
CA ILE A 26 -11.27 10.16 13.54
C ILE A 26 -10.69 10.41 12.13
N VAL A 27 -10.60 11.67 11.69
CA VAL A 27 -10.15 12.04 10.35
C VAL A 27 -8.80 12.75 10.39
N SER A 28 -7.69 12.04 10.71
CA SER A 28 -6.35 12.43 10.23
C SER A 28 -5.25 11.40 10.57
N ASN A 29 -5.34 10.17 10.07
CA ASN A 29 -4.17 9.27 9.99
C ASN A 29 -4.03 8.59 8.62
N TYR A 30 -5.04 8.68 7.75
CA TYR A 30 -5.01 8.11 6.40
C TYR A 30 -4.47 9.07 5.34
N ALA A 31 -4.37 10.37 5.65
CA ALA A 31 -3.91 11.40 4.72
C ALA A 31 -2.38 11.38 4.50
N GLU A 32 -1.62 10.73 5.39
CA GLU A 32 -0.16 10.75 5.36
C GLU A 32 0.48 9.45 4.83
N LEU A 33 -0.31 8.40 4.62
CA LEU A 33 0.23 7.12 4.13
C LEU A 33 0.67 7.25 2.66
N PRO A 34 1.90 6.85 2.33
CA PRO A 34 2.36 6.90 0.95
C PRO A 34 1.61 5.86 0.11
N THR A 35 1.26 6.27 -1.11
CA THR A 35 0.75 5.35 -2.14
C THR A 35 1.89 4.44 -2.60
N ILE A 36 1.59 3.15 -2.71
CA ILE A 36 2.53 2.16 -3.26
C ILE A 36 2.53 2.28 -4.77
N HIS A 37 3.70 2.25 -5.39
CA HIS A 37 3.87 2.23 -6.83
C HIS A 37 4.44 0.89 -7.29
N MET A 38 4.19 0.54 -8.54
CA MET A 38 4.82 -0.57 -9.22
C MET A 38 5.84 -0.03 -10.24
N LEU A 39 7.05 -0.58 -10.21
CA LEU A 39 8.12 -0.31 -11.16
C LEU A 39 8.39 -1.54 -12.01
N ALA A 40 8.76 -1.31 -13.27
CA ALA A 40 9.26 -2.38 -14.15
C ALA A 40 10.49 -1.94 -14.95
N TRP A 41 11.43 -2.88 -15.14
CA TRP A 41 12.58 -2.76 -16.05
C TRP A 41 12.51 -3.85 -17.11
N GLY A 42 12.57 -3.46 -18.39
CA GLY A 42 12.40 -4.38 -19.51
C GLY A 42 10.97 -4.42 -20.06
N LYS A 43 10.62 -5.51 -20.75
CA LYS A 43 9.35 -5.67 -21.49
C LYS A 43 8.64 -6.99 -21.17
N GLY A 44 7.31 -6.92 -21.13
CA GLY A 44 6.44 -8.11 -21.01
C GLY A 44 6.67 -8.92 -19.72
N SER A 45 6.41 -10.22 -19.80
CA SER A 45 6.50 -11.16 -18.67
C SER A 45 7.91 -11.40 -18.14
N LEU A 46 8.94 -10.96 -18.88
CA LEU A 46 10.35 -11.07 -18.50
C LEU A 46 10.90 -9.79 -17.87
N ALA A 47 10.09 -8.72 -17.80
CA ALA A 47 10.49 -7.51 -17.10
C ALA A 47 10.77 -7.82 -15.63
N HIS A 48 11.72 -7.11 -15.04
CA HIS A 48 11.95 -7.12 -13.61
C HIS A 48 10.97 -6.17 -12.94
N TRP A 49 10.26 -6.61 -11.91
CA TRP A 49 9.21 -5.84 -11.24
C TRP A 49 9.54 -5.61 -9.76
N ALA A 50 9.21 -4.43 -9.26
CA ALA A 50 9.39 -4.06 -7.86
C ALA A 50 8.23 -3.20 -7.35
N LEU A 51 7.97 -3.28 -6.05
CA LEU A 51 7.16 -2.28 -5.35
C LEU A 51 8.05 -1.11 -4.95
N PHE A 52 7.59 0.11 -5.17
CA PHE A 52 8.22 1.33 -4.70
C PHE A 52 7.36 1.99 -3.63
N VAL A 53 7.98 2.27 -2.49
CA VAL A 53 7.37 3.01 -1.39
C VAL A 53 8.13 4.33 -1.23
N PRO A 54 7.51 5.48 -1.54
CA PRO A 54 8.17 6.77 -1.40
C PRO A 54 8.35 7.11 0.08
N ASN A 55 9.43 7.83 0.40
CA ASN A 55 9.72 8.25 1.78
C ASN A 55 8.65 9.20 2.34
N ARG A 56 7.95 9.92 1.45
CA ARG A 56 6.83 10.82 1.73
C ARG A 56 5.87 10.78 0.53
N PRO A 57 4.56 11.03 0.70
CA PRO A 57 3.63 11.13 -0.41
C PRO A 57 4.15 12.03 -1.54
N GLY A 58 4.13 11.53 -2.79
CA GLY A 58 4.60 12.25 -3.98
C GLY A 58 6.13 12.35 -4.14
N SER A 59 6.93 11.83 -3.21
CA SER A 59 8.40 11.91 -3.32
C SER A 59 8.93 10.97 -4.42
N PRO A 60 9.87 11.42 -5.28
CA PRO A 60 10.56 10.54 -6.21
C PRO A 60 11.63 9.68 -5.53
N ILE A 61 11.88 9.87 -4.23
CA ILE A 61 12.88 9.15 -3.45
C ILE A 61 12.17 8.25 -2.45
N GLY A 62 12.62 7.01 -2.36
CA GLY A 62 12.00 6.01 -1.51
C GLY A 62 12.85 4.76 -1.39
N ARG A 63 12.16 3.64 -1.18
CA ARG A 63 12.76 2.31 -1.22
C ARG A 63 12.02 1.44 -2.22
N ILE A 64 12.77 0.58 -2.90
CA ILE A 64 12.18 -0.51 -3.67
C ILE A 64 12.27 -1.81 -2.89
N ILE A 65 11.25 -2.65 -3.10
CA ILE A 65 11.11 -3.97 -2.51
C ILE A 65 10.78 -4.93 -3.65
N HIS A 66 11.59 -5.97 -3.79
CA HIS A 66 11.43 -6.98 -4.82
C HIS A 66 12.09 -8.28 -4.40
N ILE A 67 11.95 -9.30 -5.24
CA ILE A 67 12.68 -10.54 -5.11
C ILE A 67 13.67 -10.67 -6.27
N GLY A 68 14.90 -11.06 -5.96
CA GLY A 68 15.98 -11.26 -6.91
C GLY A 68 16.46 -12.71 -6.91
N VAL A 69 17.13 -13.11 -7.97
CA VAL A 69 17.94 -14.33 -8.02
C VAL A 69 19.37 -13.90 -8.33
N ASN A 70 20.36 -14.47 -7.64
CA ASN A 70 21.75 -14.13 -7.88
C ASN A 70 22.16 -14.53 -9.31
N ALA A 71 22.77 -13.60 -10.05
CA ALA A 71 23.09 -13.74 -11.47
C ALA A 71 24.07 -14.88 -11.79
N ASN A 72 24.74 -15.43 -10.78
CA ASN A 72 25.65 -16.58 -10.93
C ASN A 72 24.94 -17.91 -11.19
N SER A 73 23.61 -17.95 -11.18
CA SER A 73 22.86 -19.15 -11.55
C SER A 73 22.62 -19.20 -13.06
N SER A 74 23.56 -19.78 -13.80
CA SER A 74 23.38 -20.12 -15.21
C SER A 74 22.31 -21.21 -15.37
N GLY A 75 21.36 -21.01 -16.28
CA GLY A 75 20.50 -22.08 -16.78
C GLY A 75 19.00 -21.87 -16.53
N PHE A 76 18.22 -22.28 -17.51
CA PHE A 76 16.76 -22.17 -17.67
C PHE A 76 15.87 -22.71 -16.52
N ALA A 77 16.45 -23.10 -15.40
CA ALA A 77 15.77 -23.55 -14.20
C ALA A 77 16.69 -23.31 -12.99
N SER A 78 16.98 -22.05 -12.69
CA SER A 78 17.69 -21.70 -11.47
C SER A 78 16.78 -22.02 -10.27
N THR A 79 17.10 -23.12 -9.57
CA THR A 79 16.57 -23.49 -8.25
C THR A 79 17.15 -22.60 -7.13
N THR A 80 17.77 -21.46 -7.49
CA THR A 80 18.37 -20.56 -6.52
C THR A 80 17.27 -19.99 -5.66
N VAL A 81 17.48 -20.09 -4.35
CA VAL A 81 16.59 -19.51 -3.35
C VAL A 81 16.48 -18.02 -3.66
N PRO A 82 15.27 -17.52 -3.98
CA PRO A 82 15.13 -16.13 -4.32
C PRO A 82 15.31 -15.28 -3.07
N GLU A 83 16.04 -14.19 -3.22
CA GLU A 83 16.39 -13.32 -2.10
C GLU A 83 15.46 -12.11 -2.08
N TYR A 84 14.88 -11.86 -0.91
CA TYR A 84 14.24 -10.59 -0.63
C TYR A 84 15.27 -9.47 -0.70
N GLN A 85 15.02 -8.48 -1.56
CA GLN A 85 15.89 -7.34 -1.75
C GLN A 85 15.17 -6.04 -1.44
N ARG A 86 15.89 -5.16 -0.75
CA ARG A 86 15.44 -3.82 -0.41
C ARG A 86 16.61 -2.85 -0.40
N HIS A 87 16.46 -1.75 -1.14
CA HIS A 87 17.47 -0.69 -1.16
C HIS A 87 16.83 0.67 -1.46
N GLY A 88 17.58 1.73 -1.14
CA GLY A 88 17.20 3.11 -1.46
C GLY A 88 17.13 3.30 -2.96
N PHE A 89 16.11 4.05 -3.40
CA PHE A 89 15.84 4.22 -4.83
C PHE A 89 15.35 5.64 -5.12
N ARG A 90 15.73 6.14 -6.30
CA ARG A 90 15.25 7.41 -6.84
C ARG A 90 14.65 7.13 -8.22
N VAL A 91 13.35 7.40 -8.36
CA VAL A 91 12.60 7.20 -9.60
C VAL A 91 13.14 8.11 -10.70
N THR A 92 13.44 9.37 -10.35
CA THR A 92 14.02 10.35 -11.27
C THR A 92 15.44 9.93 -11.66
N GLY A 93 15.65 9.70 -12.96
CA GLY A 93 16.93 9.21 -13.49
C GLY A 93 17.08 7.68 -13.45
N SER A 94 16.06 6.93 -13.03
CA SER A 94 16.08 5.47 -13.15
C SER A 94 15.81 5.01 -14.59
N ALA A 95 16.36 3.85 -14.96
CA ALA A 95 16.07 3.18 -16.24
C ALA A 95 14.75 2.36 -16.21
N ALA A 96 13.85 2.64 -15.27
CA ALA A 96 12.56 1.95 -15.19
C ALA A 96 11.74 2.29 -16.43
N SER A 97 11.33 1.27 -17.19
CA SER A 97 10.52 1.45 -18.40
C SER A 97 9.06 1.72 -18.07
N ARG A 98 8.61 1.37 -16.86
CA ARG A 98 7.27 1.64 -16.35
C ARG A 98 7.33 2.04 -14.88
N CYS A 99 6.55 3.04 -14.52
CA CYS A 99 6.27 3.44 -13.15
C CYS A 99 4.80 3.84 -13.10
N PHE A 100 4.03 3.22 -12.22
CA PHE A 100 2.64 3.62 -12.00
C PHE A 100 2.26 3.47 -10.54
N ASP A 101 1.45 4.40 -10.06
CA ASP A 101 0.78 4.28 -8.77
C ASP A 101 -0.25 3.15 -8.80
N ILE A 102 -0.47 2.58 -7.61
CA ILE A 102 -1.55 1.64 -7.37
C ILE A 102 -2.58 2.37 -6.51
N PRO A 103 -3.61 2.98 -7.13
CA PRO A 103 -4.73 3.56 -6.41
C PRO A 103 -5.29 2.59 -5.37
N ASP A 104 -5.70 3.14 -4.23
CA ASP A 104 -6.23 2.39 -3.10
C ASP A 104 -5.26 1.36 -2.46
N ALA A 105 -3.95 1.46 -2.76
CA ALA A 105 -2.89 0.78 -2.02
C ALA A 105 -1.98 1.81 -1.32
N ARG A 106 -2.30 2.09 -0.06
CA ARG A 106 -1.52 2.95 0.83
C ARG A 106 -1.00 2.16 2.01
N ALA A 107 0.31 2.18 2.22
CA ALA A 107 0.94 1.53 3.36
C ALA A 107 2.28 2.19 3.67
N THR A 108 2.65 2.19 4.94
CA THR A 108 4.01 2.55 5.35
C THR A 108 5.01 1.53 4.82
N LEU A 109 6.26 1.96 4.66
CA LEU A 109 7.33 1.05 4.30
C LEU A 109 7.42 -0.16 5.24
N ALA A 110 7.28 0.05 6.56
CA ALA A 110 7.39 -1.04 7.54
C ALA A 110 6.34 -2.13 7.29
N GLN A 111 5.11 -1.74 6.95
CA GLN A 111 4.04 -2.69 6.60
C GLN A 111 4.36 -3.45 5.30
N VAL A 112 4.91 -2.76 4.29
CA VAL A 112 5.31 -3.41 3.03
C VAL A 112 6.48 -4.37 3.26
N GLU A 113 7.46 -4.00 4.09
CA GLU A 113 8.58 -4.88 4.45
C GLU A 113 8.12 -6.12 5.23
N GLU A 114 7.21 -5.96 6.20
CA GLU A 114 6.63 -7.08 6.95
C GLU A 114 5.92 -8.06 6.01
N ALA A 115 5.05 -7.56 5.14
CA ALA A 115 4.33 -8.37 4.17
C ALA A 115 5.29 -9.04 3.17
N ALA A 116 6.31 -8.32 2.71
CA ALA A 116 7.29 -8.83 1.76
C ALA A 116 8.17 -9.93 2.33
N ARG A 117 8.65 -9.81 3.57
CA ARG A 117 9.41 -10.86 4.27
C ARG A 117 8.55 -12.12 4.46
N PHE A 118 7.31 -11.94 4.89
CA PHE A 118 6.38 -13.06 5.05
C PHE A 118 6.17 -13.82 3.72
N VAL A 119 6.00 -13.08 2.61
CA VAL A 119 5.85 -13.69 1.28
C VAL A 119 7.15 -14.36 0.83
N SER A 120 8.32 -13.76 1.09
CA SER A 120 9.61 -14.33 0.68
C SER A 120 9.96 -15.64 1.37
N ASP A 121 9.61 -15.79 2.65
CA ASP A 121 9.96 -16.98 3.45
C ASP A 121 9.34 -18.29 2.91
N GLY A 122 8.27 -18.18 2.12
CA GLY A 122 7.63 -19.32 1.43
C GLY A 122 7.79 -19.29 -0.10
N TYR A 123 8.61 -18.41 -0.65
CA TYR A 123 8.64 -18.13 -2.08
C TYR A 123 9.62 -19.05 -2.83
N THR A 124 9.10 -19.88 -3.74
CA THR A 124 9.93 -20.67 -4.68
C THR A 124 9.90 -20.00 -6.05
N TYR A 125 11.05 -19.54 -6.53
CA TYR A 125 11.10 -18.77 -7.78
C TYR A 125 10.82 -19.65 -9.00
N ASN A 126 9.95 -19.17 -9.87
CA ASN A 126 9.70 -19.71 -11.20
C ASN A 126 9.50 -18.56 -12.17
N ILE A 127 10.32 -18.47 -13.21
CA ILE A 127 10.30 -17.34 -14.15
C ILE A 127 8.92 -17.14 -14.82
N ALA A 128 8.16 -18.23 -15.01
CA ALA A 128 6.86 -18.20 -15.66
C ALA A 128 5.69 -17.95 -14.68
N THR A 129 5.71 -18.52 -13.48
CA THR A 129 4.54 -18.57 -12.56
C THR A 129 4.80 -18.09 -11.12
N ALA A 130 6.06 -17.81 -10.76
CA ALA A 130 6.47 -17.32 -9.45
C ALA A 130 7.73 -16.43 -9.58
N ASN A 131 7.62 -15.37 -10.38
CA ASN A 131 8.68 -14.41 -10.62
C ASN A 131 8.52 -13.14 -9.76
N CYS A 132 9.36 -12.12 -9.97
CA CYS A 132 9.30 -10.85 -9.27
C CYS A 132 7.96 -10.10 -9.39
N GLN A 133 7.23 -10.25 -10.50
CA GLN A 133 5.89 -9.65 -10.64
C GLN A 133 4.87 -10.33 -9.74
N ASN A 134 4.90 -11.67 -9.71
CA ASN A 134 4.01 -12.45 -8.85
C ASN A 134 4.32 -12.20 -7.38
N PHE A 135 5.59 -12.01 -7.02
CA PHE A 135 6.00 -11.62 -5.67
C PHE A 135 5.37 -10.29 -5.27
N ALA A 136 5.50 -9.25 -6.10
CA ALA A 136 4.88 -7.96 -5.83
C ALA A 136 3.34 -8.06 -5.68
N MET A 137 2.70 -8.91 -6.49
CA MET A 137 1.27 -9.19 -6.39
C MET A 137 0.90 -9.87 -5.07
N ASP A 138 1.68 -10.87 -4.65
CA ASP A 138 1.48 -11.61 -3.40
C ASP A 138 1.66 -10.71 -2.18
N VAL A 139 2.61 -9.77 -2.21
CA VAL A 139 2.77 -8.75 -1.18
C VAL A 139 1.55 -7.86 -1.08
N LEU A 140 0.96 -7.42 -2.20
CA LEU A 140 -0.28 -6.63 -2.19
C LEU A 140 -1.47 -7.42 -1.65
N ILE A 141 -1.58 -8.72 -1.97
CA ILE A 141 -2.60 -9.60 -1.42
C ILE A 141 -2.43 -9.73 0.10
N ARG A 142 -1.18 -9.93 0.57
CA ARG A 142 -0.88 -9.98 2.00
C ARG A 142 -1.22 -8.66 2.70
N LEU A 143 -0.86 -7.53 2.11
CA LEU A 143 -1.20 -6.21 2.64
C LEU A 143 -2.71 -5.99 2.71
N ASN A 144 -3.48 -6.42 1.71
CA ASN A 144 -4.94 -6.36 1.76
C ASN A 144 -5.51 -7.23 2.88
N HIS A 145 -4.95 -8.41 3.15
CA HIS A 145 -5.39 -9.24 4.27
C HIS A 145 -5.11 -8.60 5.64
N LEU A 146 -3.99 -7.88 5.78
CA LEU A 146 -3.58 -7.24 7.04
C LEU A 146 -4.22 -5.86 7.24
N TYR A 147 -4.35 -5.08 6.16
CA TYR A 147 -4.75 -3.68 6.15
C TYR A 147 -5.81 -3.41 5.06
N PRO A 148 -6.97 -4.09 5.08
CA PRO A 148 -7.96 -4.01 4.01
C PRO A 148 -8.56 -2.60 3.80
N SER A 149 -8.51 -1.75 4.82
CA SER A 149 -8.99 -0.36 4.75
C SER A 149 -8.06 0.57 3.98
N THR A 150 -6.77 0.25 3.86
CA THR A 150 -5.77 1.09 3.18
C THR A 150 -5.18 0.44 1.94
N VAL A 151 -5.21 -0.88 1.85
CA VAL A 151 -4.87 -1.66 0.66
C VAL A 151 -6.09 -2.48 0.29
N THR A 152 -6.89 -1.99 -0.66
CA THR A 152 -8.19 -2.58 -0.97
C THR A 152 -8.10 -3.69 -2.01
N ALA A 153 -9.17 -4.47 -2.16
CA ALA A 153 -9.29 -5.44 -3.25
C ALA A 153 -9.28 -4.77 -4.64
N ALA A 154 -9.70 -3.51 -4.75
CA ALA A 154 -9.66 -2.76 -5.99
C ALA A 154 -8.22 -2.50 -6.46
N ALA A 155 -7.30 -2.20 -5.52
CA ALA A 155 -5.88 -2.06 -5.83
C ALA A 155 -5.27 -3.32 -6.45
N ILE A 156 -5.61 -4.49 -5.88
CA ILE A 156 -5.23 -5.82 -6.39
C ILE A 156 -5.77 -6.01 -7.82
N GLN A 157 -7.04 -5.68 -8.05
CA GLN A 157 -7.64 -5.81 -9.37
C GLN A 157 -6.96 -4.91 -10.41
N GLN A 158 -6.60 -3.68 -10.06
CA GLN A 158 -5.90 -2.77 -10.97
C GLN A 158 -4.53 -3.30 -11.38
N VAL A 159 -3.75 -3.85 -10.44
CA VAL A 159 -2.47 -4.47 -10.78
C VAL A 159 -2.65 -5.68 -11.69
N ARG A 160 -3.70 -6.49 -11.47
CA ARG A 160 -4.04 -7.61 -12.35
C ARG A 160 -4.40 -7.16 -13.77
N LEU A 161 -5.16 -6.06 -13.91
CA LEU A 161 -5.51 -5.49 -15.21
C LEU A 161 -4.29 -4.94 -15.96
N ARG A 162 -3.27 -4.47 -15.22
CA ARG A 162 -1.99 -4.00 -15.77
C ARG A 162 -0.92 -5.11 -15.85
N GLY A 163 -1.29 -6.32 -15.43
CA GLY A 163 -0.41 -7.48 -15.31
C GLY A 163 0.08 -8.01 -16.66
N THR A 164 1.02 -8.95 -16.62
CA THR A 164 1.51 -9.66 -17.80
C THR A 164 0.88 -11.05 -17.92
N VAL A 165 1.23 -11.79 -18.98
CA VAL A 165 0.84 -13.20 -19.15
C VAL A 165 1.27 -14.03 -17.94
N SER A 166 2.41 -13.70 -17.30
CA SER A 166 2.86 -14.43 -16.11
C SER A 166 1.88 -14.33 -14.94
N THR A 167 1.37 -13.12 -14.64
CA THR A 167 0.35 -12.93 -13.60
C THR A 167 -0.97 -13.65 -13.93
N PHE A 168 -1.31 -13.78 -15.21
CA PHE A 168 -2.48 -14.56 -15.63
C PHE A 168 -2.27 -16.06 -15.44
N LEU A 169 -1.12 -16.59 -15.88
CA LEU A 169 -0.78 -18.01 -15.71
C LEU A 169 -0.69 -18.41 -14.24
N ALA A 170 -0.05 -17.59 -13.40
CA ALA A 170 0.04 -17.84 -11.96
C ALA A 170 -1.35 -17.93 -11.31
N ARG A 171 -2.32 -17.11 -11.74
CA ARG A 171 -3.69 -17.20 -11.23
C ARG A 171 -4.35 -18.52 -11.59
N TYR A 172 -4.11 -19.05 -12.79
CA TYR A 172 -4.74 -20.30 -13.24
C TYR A 172 -4.09 -21.54 -12.63
N THR A 173 -2.77 -21.52 -12.44
CA THR A 173 -2.01 -22.64 -11.86
C THR A 173 -2.11 -22.70 -10.33
N ARG A 174 -2.26 -21.56 -9.66
CA ARG A 174 -2.53 -21.49 -8.21
C ARG A 174 -4.02 -21.77 -7.97
N ARG A 175 -4.42 -23.04 -8.04
CA ARG A 175 -5.81 -23.51 -7.86
C ARG A 175 -6.42 -23.23 -6.48
N THR A 176 -5.63 -22.78 -5.51
CA THR A 176 -6.10 -22.28 -4.21
C THR A 176 -5.74 -20.79 -4.07
N PRO A 177 -6.71 -19.90 -3.76
CA PRO A 177 -6.38 -18.56 -3.31
C PRO A 177 -5.41 -18.66 -2.14
N ILE A 178 -4.28 -17.95 -2.19
CA ILE A 178 -3.34 -17.95 -1.08
C ILE A 178 -4.00 -17.19 0.08
N ALA A 179 -4.70 -17.92 0.93
CA ALA A 179 -5.21 -17.43 2.20
C ALA A 179 -4.02 -17.32 3.15
N TYR A 180 -3.42 -16.13 3.24
CA TYR A 180 -2.35 -15.90 4.20
C TYR A 180 -2.93 -15.89 5.62
N PRO A 181 -2.46 -16.75 6.54
CA PRO A 181 -2.92 -16.72 7.93
C PRO A 181 -2.63 -15.35 8.53
N GLN A 182 -3.58 -14.77 9.28
CA GLN A 182 -3.33 -13.49 9.96
C GLN A 182 -2.11 -13.63 10.88
N SER A 183 -1.19 -12.66 10.83
CA SER A 183 -0.06 -12.63 11.77
C SER A 183 -0.63 -12.50 13.18
N ARG A 184 -0.41 -13.53 14.02
CA ARG A 184 -0.76 -13.48 15.45
C ARG A 184 0.26 -12.62 16.18
N SER A 185 0.14 -11.30 16.04
CA SER A 185 0.83 -10.32 16.88
C SER A 185 -0.20 -9.31 17.39
N ARG A 186 -1.21 -9.83 18.12
CA ARG A 186 -2.02 -8.99 19.00
C ARG A 186 -1.12 -8.57 20.17
N PRO A 187 -0.91 -7.27 20.45
CA PRO A 187 -0.22 -6.89 21.67
C PRO A 187 -0.99 -7.45 22.88
N PRO A 188 -0.31 -7.91 23.93
CA PRO A 188 -0.99 -8.43 25.10
C PRO A 188 -1.98 -7.37 25.61
N PRO A 189 -3.18 -7.76 26.06
CA PRO A 189 -4.10 -6.81 26.67
C PRO A 189 -3.36 -6.14 27.83
N ARG A 190 -3.30 -4.80 27.82
CA ARG A 190 -2.82 -4.01 28.96
C ARG A 190 -3.66 -4.45 30.15
N GLY A 191 -3.06 -5.27 31.02
CA GLY A 191 -3.62 -5.56 32.33
C GLY A 191 -3.77 -4.24 33.06
N PHE A 192 -4.98 -3.98 33.54
CA PHE A 192 -5.21 -2.91 34.50
C PHE A 192 -4.36 -3.19 35.73
N ILE A 193 -3.53 -2.22 36.11
CA ILE A 193 -3.02 -2.13 37.47
C ILE A 193 -4.21 -1.61 38.30
N LEU A 194 -4.65 -2.40 39.26
CA LEU A 194 -5.39 -1.92 40.42
C LEU A 194 -4.40 -1.96 41.59
N ASP A 195 -4.46 -0.91 42.40
CA ASP A 195 -3.50 -0.48 43.43
C ASP A 195 -2.84 -1.57 44.28
#